data_AF-A0A1N5ZKL7-F1
#
_entry.id   AF-A0A1N5ZKL7-F1
#
_cell.length_a   1.000
_cell.length_b   1.000
_cell.length_c   1.000
_cell.angle_alpha   90.00
_cell.angle_beta   90.00
_cell.angle_gamma   90.00
#
_symmetry.space_group_name_H-M   'P 1'
#
loop_
_entity.id
_entity.type
_entity.pdbx_description
1 polymer ?
#
loop_
_entity_poly.entity_id
_entity_poly.type
_entity_poly.pdbx_seq_one_letter_code
_entity_poly.pdbx_strand_id
1 'polypeptide(L)'
;MGASRDVPAFRALARRAYENFVLGRCPSACHHGRMWIAPDVSRPSDVLVAPEADHLRHLLDWHRATLLHKCAGLDAEQLARSPLAFSNLSLLGLIRHMAKVERTWFRTLFRSESLDTLYSTPERRDADFDDIDPASAQGDYARLVEETELARQAVAAASMDDTFTFPDEDVASLRYVYLQMIAEYARHNGHADLLRQAIDGARGV
;
A
#
# COMPACT_ATOMS: atom_id res chain seq x y z
N MET A 1 12.74 -9.75 39.87
CA MET A 1 11.38 -10.35 39.85
C MET A 1 10.42 -9.21 39.57
N GLY A 2 9.65 -9.10 38.50
CA GLY A 2 9.31 -9.85 37.28
C GLY A 2 8.37 -8.92 36.48
N ALA A 3 8.04 -9.08 35.22
CA ALA A 3 8.37 -10.03 34.18
C ALA A 3 8.34 -9.27 32.84
N SER A 4 9.30 -9.56 31.97
CA SER A 4 9.30 -9.13 30.57
C SER A 4 8.08 -9.72 29.87
N ARG A 5 7.23 -8.87 29.29
CA ARG A 5 6.16 -9.34 28.40
C ARG A 5 6.75 -9.55 27.02
N ASP A 6 7.00 -10.82 26.74
CA ASP A 6 7.49 -11.35 25.49
C ASP A 6 6.64 -10.91 24.28
N VAL A 7 7.29 -10.26 23.31
CA VAL A 7 6.79 -9.82 21.99
C VAL A 7 6.89 -10.89 20.85
N PRO A 8 6.84 -12.23 21.06
CA PRO A 8 6.72 -13.19 19.95
C PRO A 8 5.30 -13.32 19.35
N ALA A 9 4.24 -12.99 20.08
CA ALA A 9 2.87 -13.32 19.70
C ALA A 9 2.33 -12.55 18.47
N PHE A 10 2.84 -11.34 18.21
CA PHE A 10 2.39 -10.51 17.09
C PHE A 10 2.87 -11.04 15.72
N ARG A 11 4.07 -11.65 15.67
CA ARG A 11 4.64 -12.20 14.42
C ARG A 11 3.94 -13.48 13.95
N ALA A 12 3.36 -14.25 14.88
CA ALA A 12 2.72 -15.53 14.56
C ALA A 12 1.29 -15.37 13.99
N LEU A 13 0.54 -14.35 14.44
CA LEU A 13 -0.82 -14.07 13.95
C LEU A 13 -0.82 -13.50 12.52
N ALA A 14 0.15 -12.64 12.19
CA ALA A 14 0.31 -12.10 10.84
C ALA A 14 0.66 -13.20 9.80
N ARG A 15 1.48 -14.19 10.19
CA ARG A 15 1.89 -15.31 9.32
C ARG A 15 0.73 -16.26 8.98
N ARG A 16 -0.23 -16.43 9.89
CA ARG A 16 -1.40 -17.31 9.70
C ARG A 16 -2.48 -16.68 8.81
N ALA A 17 -2.61 -15.35 8.82
CA ALA A 17 -3.43 -14.62 7.86
C ALA A 17 -2.81 -14.66 6.45
N TYR A 18 -1.48 -14.58 6.37
CA TYR A 18 -0.69 -14.67 5.13
C TYR A 18 -0.83 -16.04 4.42
N GLU A 19 -0.76 -17.16 5.15
CA GLU A 19 -0.88 -18.51 4.55
C GLU A 19 -2.29 -18.77 3.96
N ASN A 20 -3.33 -18.19 4.53
CA ASN A 20 -4.70 -18.28 4.00
C ASN A 20 -4.96 -17.37 2.79
N PHE A 21 -4.21 -16.27 2.66
CA PHE A 21 -4.36 -15.31 1.55
C PHE A 21 -3.48 -15.67 0.34
N VAL A 22 -2.27 -16.19 0.55
CA VAL A 22 -1.26 -16.39 -0.51
C VAL A 22 -1.30 -17.80 -1.13
N LEU A 23 -1.75 -18.84 -0.42
CA LEU A 23 -1.77 -20.21 -0.95
C LEU A 23 -3.07 -20.59 -1.68
N GLY A 24 -3.97 -19.64 -1.90
CA GLY A 24 -5.06 -19.76 -2.86
C GLY A 24 -4.52 -19.78 -4.30
N ARG A 25 -3.84 -20.86 -4.69
CA ARG A 25 -3.58 -21.18 -6.10
C ARG A 25 -4.92 -21.24 -6.81
N CYS A 26 -5.27 -20.21 -7.58
CA CYS A 26 -6.34 -20.33 -8.56
C CYS A 26 -5.67 -20.64 -9.92
N PRO A 27 -5.80 -21.86 -10.44
CA PRO A 27 -5.41 -22.16 -11.81
C PRO A 27 -6.33 -21.38 -12.75
N SER A 28 -5.78 -20.90 -13.86
CA SER A 28 -6.53 -20.27 -14.95
C SER A 28 -7.72 -21.16 -15.37
N ALA A 29 -8.93 -20.78 -14.95
CA ALA A 29 -10.19 -21.29 -15.49
C ALA A 29 -11.34 -20.35 -15.08
N CYS A 30 -11.97 -19.74 -16.09
CA CYS A 30 -13.27 -19.07 -16.13
C CYS A 30 -14.06 -18.92 -14.81
N HIS A 31 -14.11 -17.72 -14.24
CA HIS A 31 -15.17 -17.36 -13.29
C HIS A 31 -16.29 -16.58 -13.98
N HIS A 32 -17.34 -17.30 -14.39
CA HIS A 32 -18.64 -16.70 -14.60
C HIS A 32 -19.26 -16.32 -13.23
N GLY A 33 -19.43 -15.02 -12.99
CA GLY A 33 -20.65 -14.55 -12.31
C GLY A 33 -20.57 -14.11 -10.83
N ARG A 34 -19.40 -13.91 -10.21
CA ARG A 34 -19.33 -13.11 -8.98
C ARG A 34 -18.34 -11.97 -9.15
N MET A 35 -18.89 -10.76 -9.10
CA MET A 35 -18.15 -9.52 -9.03
C MET A 35 -17.28 -9.54 -7.77
N TRP A 36 -15.96 -9.35 -7.95
CA TRP A 36 -15.03 -9.28 -6.83
C TRP A 36 -15.31 -8.03 -6.00
N ILE A 37 -15.26 -8.18 -4.68
CA ILE A 37 -15.44 -7.11 -3.70
C ILE A 37 -14.14 -6.98 -2.91
N ALA A 38 -13.65 -5.76 -2.74
CA ALA A 38 -12.48 -5.50 -1.93
C ALA A 38 -12.70 -5.97 -0.48
N PRO A 39 -11.74 -6.72 0.09
CA PRO A 39 -11.91 -7.36 1.38
C PRO A 39 -12.01 -6.33 2.51
N ASP A 40 -12.60 -6.74 3.63
CA ASP A 40 -12.60 -5.95 4.85
C ASP A 40 -11.18 -5.87 5.44
N VAL A 41 -10.84 -4.72 6.02
CA VAL A 41 -9.51 -4.39 6.53
C VAL A 41 -9.63 -3.72 7.88
N SER A 42 -9.05 -4.35 8.90
CA SER A 42 -8.86 -3.73 10.20
C SER A 42 -7.65 -2.79 10.17
N ARG A 43 -7.82 -1.57 10.68
CA ARG A 43 -6.70 -0.66 10.87
C ARG A 43 -6.00 -0.95 12.20
N PRO A 44 -4.67 -0.89 12.26
CA PRO A 44 -3.94 -0.96 13.52
C PRO A 44 -4.45 0.08 14.52
N SER A 45 -4.53 -0.29 15.80
CA SER A 45 -4.79 0.66 16.88
C SER A 45 -3.60 1.58 17.09
N ASP A 46 -3.85 2.83 17.49
CA ASP A 46 -2.79 3.81 17.74
C ASP A 46 -1.77 3.32 18.76
N VAL A 47 -0.49 3.57 18.47
CA VAL A 47 0.63 3.41 19.40
C VAL A 47 1.04 4.80 19.87
N LEU A 48 0.79 5.08 21.15
CA LEU A 48 1.03 6.41 21.73
C LEU A 48 2.44 6.56 22.34
N VAL A 49 3.12 5.45 22.65
CA VAL A 49 4.45 5.44 23.27
C VAL A 49 5.26 4.28 22.69
N ALA A 50 6.30 4.63 21.91
CA ALA A 50 7.27 3.71 21.32
C ALA A 50 8.54 4.48 20.92
N PRO A 51 9.66 3.78 20.66
CA PRO A 51 10.82 4.37 19.98
C PRO A 51 10.43 5.00 18.64
N GLU A 52 11.15 6.04 18.21
CA GLU A 52 10.87 6.77 16.97
C GLU A 52 10.75 5.84 15.74
N ALA A 53 11.69 4.91 15.57
CA ALA A 53 11.69 3.98 14.46
C ALA A 53 10.43 3.10 14.42
N ASP A 54 9.91 2.73 15.59
CA ASP A 54 8.70 1.91 15.70
C ASP A 54 7.44 2.74 15.44
N HIS A 55 7.42 4.02 15.85
CA HIS A 55 6.36 4.94 15.46
C HIS A 55 6.31 5.16 13.95
N LEU A 56 7.44 5.35 13.26
CA LEU A 56 7.47 5.53 11.81
C LEU A 56 6.91 4.30 11.08
N ARG A 57 7.32 3.10 11.50
CA ARG A 57 6.80 1.84 10.94
C ARG A 57 5.31 1.70 11.18
N HIS A 58 4.87 1.91 12.42
CA HIS A 58 3.47 1.80 12.79
C HIS A 58 2.58 2.82 12.07
N LEU A 59 3.01 4.08 11.99
CA LEU A 59 2.26 5.13 11.33
C LEU A 59 2.12 4.86 9.82
N LEU A 60 3.19 4.40 9.17
CA LEU A 60 3.10 3.99 7.77
C LEU A 60 2.13 2.80 7.59
N ASP A 61 2.14 1.84 8.50
CA ASP A 61 1.21 0.70 8.47
C ASP A 61 -0.25 1.11 8.67
N TRP A 62 -0.49 2.07 9.55
CA TRP A 62 -1.82 2.66 9.73
C TRP A 62 -2.30 3.35 8.46
N HIS A 63 -1.42 4.07 7.78
CA HIS A 63 -1.72 4.77 6.53
C HIS A 63 -2.01 3.79 5.38
N ARG A 64 -1.20 2.73 5.23
CA ARG A 64 -1.44 1.62 4.29
C ARG A 64 -2.80 0.98 4.52
N ALA A 65 -3.08 0.59 5.77
CA ALA A 65 -4.34 -0.01 6.15
C ALA A 65 -5.52 0.93 5.92
N THR A 66 -5.32 2.24 6.09
CA THR A 66 -6.35 3.26 5.83
C THR A 66 -6.75 3.30 4.36
N LEU A 67 -5.81 3.29 3.43
CA LEU A 67 -6.14 3.24 2.00
C LEU A 67 -6.96 1.98 1.66
N LEU A 68 -6.50 0.81 2.13
CA LEU A 68 -7.20 -0.44 1.88
C LEU A 68 -8.58 -0.48 2.53
N HIS A 69 -8.73 0.10 3.73
CA HIS A 69 -10.01 0.28 4.40
C HIS A 69 -10.97 1.19 3.60
N LYS A 70 -10.46 2.23 2.92
CA LYS A 70 -11.28 3.06 2.01
C LYS A 70 -11.77 2.29 0.79
N CYS A 71 -11.11 1.19 0.43
CA CYS A 71 -11.54 0.32 -0.66
C CYS A 71 -12.53 -0.76 -0.19
N ALA A 72 -12.50 -1.13 1.09
CA ALA A 72 -13.28 -2.24 1.64
C ALA A 72 -14.78 -2.14 1.32
N GLY A 73 -15.36 -3.26 0.88
CA GLY A 73 -16.77 -3.40 0.54
C GLY A 73 -17.18 -2.81 -0.82
N LEU A 74 -16.26 -2.16 -1.55
CA LEU A 74 -16.51 -1.70 -2.91
C LEU A 74 -16.25 -2.81 -3.92
N ASP A 75 -17.04 -2.81 -5.00
CA ASP A 75 -16.78 -3.64 -6.15
C ASP A 75 -15.74 -3.03 -7.12
N ALA A 76 -15.34 -3.82 -8.11
CA ALA A 76 -14.37 -3.42 -9.13
C ALA A 76 -14.76 -2.14 -9.89
N GLU A 77 -16.03 -1.99 -10.26
CA GLU A 77 -16.53 -0.83 -11.01
C GLU A 77 -16.50 0.44 -10.15
N GLN A 78 -16.89 0.32 -8.89
CA GLN A 78 -16.82 1.40 -7.91
C GLN A 78 -15.39 1.84 -7.65
N LEU A 79 -14.43 0.91 -7.55
CA LEU A 79 -13.02 1.25 -7.36
C LEU A 79 -12.42 1.95 -8.58
N ALA A 80 -12.81 1.52 -9.79
CA ALA A 80 -12.34 2.08 -11.05
C ALA A 80 -12.96 3.45 -11.38
N ARG A 81 -14.11 3.77 -10.81
CA ARG A 81 -14.83 5.02 -11.09
C ARG A 81 -14.03 6.25 -10.67
N SER A 82 -13.95 7.24 -11.56
CA SER A 82 -13.44 8.60 -11.29
C SER A 82 -14.62 9.57 -11.14
N PRO A 83 -15.14 9.81 -9.92
CA PRO A 83 -16.40 10.54 -9.72
C PRO A 83 -16.26 12.06 -9.85
N LEU A 84 -15.03 12.60 -9.91
CA LEU A 84 -14.78 14.04 -9.97
C LEU A 84 -14.60 14.48 -11.42
N ALA A 85 -15.49 15.34 -11.93
CA ALA A 85 -15.49 15.74 -13.34
C ALA A 85 -14.20 16.42 -13.85
N PHE A 86 -13.38 16.95 -12.94
CA PHE A 86 -12.14 17.66 -13.24
C PHE A 86 -10.88 16.81 -12.96
N SER A 87 -11.02 15.53 -12.63
CA SER A 87 -9.90 14.67 -12.26
C SER A 87 -10.12 13.22 -12.70
N ASN A 88 -9.07 12.57 -13.19
CA ASN A 88 -9.05 11.14 -13.50
C ASN A 88 -8.85 10.25 -12.26
N LEU A 89 -8.67 10.81 -11.06
CA LEU A 89 -8.43 10.04 -9.84
C LEU A 89 -9.57 9.04 -9.55
N SER A 90 -9.19 7.80 -9.28
CA SER A 90 -10.04 6.70 -8.80
C SER A 90 -9.35 5.97 -7.65
N LEU A 91 -10.10 5.20 -6.86
CA LEU A 91 -9.50 4.40 -5.77
C LEU A 91 -8.57 3.32 -6.32
N LEU A 92 -8.92 2.71 -7.45
CA LEU A 92 -8.06 1.76 -8.15
C LEU A 92 -6.77 2.42 -8.67
N GLY A 93 -6.86 3.65 -9.18
CA GLY A 93 -5.68 4.41 -9.57
C GLY A 93 -4.76 4.71 -8.39
N LEU A 94 -5.34 5.07 -7.23
CA LEU A 94 -4.56 5.23 -5.99
C LEU A 94 -3.89 3.93 -5.53
N ILE A 95 -4.56 2.78 -5.66
CA ILE A 95 -3.95 1.46 -5.36
C ILE A 95 -2.72 1.22 -6.25
N ARG A 96 -2.86 1.41 -7.56
CA ARG A 96 -1.76 1.23 -8.53
C ARG A 96 -0.61 2.19 -8.26
N HIS A 97 -0.93 3.46 -8.00
CA HIS A 97 0.03 4.48 -7.65
C HIS A 97 0.82 4.09 -6.41
N MET A 98 0.15 3.73 -5.31
CA MET A 98 0.84 3.37 -4.08
C MET A 98 1.67 2.09 -4.24
N ALA A 99 1.25 1.12 -5.05
CA ALA A 99 2.08 -0.05 -5.34
C ALA A 99 3.38 0.34 -6.06
N LYS A 100 3.30 1.25 -7.05
CA LYS A 100 4.47 1.82 -7.75
C LYS A 100 5.40 2.57 -6.79
N VAL A 101 4.83 3.38 -5.91
CA VAL A 101 5.58 4.21 -4.94
C VAL A 101 6.27 3.35 -3.88
N GLU A 102 5.60 2.34 -3.33
CA GLU A 102 6.19 1.35 -2.40
C GLU A 102 7.41 0.66 -2.99
N ARG A 103 7.28 0.13 -4.22
CA ARG A 103 8.40 -0.53 -4.93
C ARG A 103 9.56 0.44 -5.13
N THR A 104 9.25 1.62 -5.66
CA THR A 104 10.26 2.63 -6.03
C THR A 104 11.08 3.01 -4.81
N TRP A 105 10.44 3.44 -3.72
CA TRP A 105 11.13 3.97 -2.55
C TRP A 105 11.92 2.91 -1.78
N PHE A 106 11.30 1.78 -1.47
CA PHE A 106 11.93 0.79 -0.61
C PHE A 106 12.90 -0.13 -1.35
N ARG A 107 12.60 -0.51 -2.58
CA ARG A 107 13.36 -1.56 -3.28
C ARG A 107 14.24 -0.99 -4.38
N THR A 108 13.69 -0.19 -5.26
CA THR A 108 14.48 0.39 -6.37
C THR A 108 15.48 1.43 -5.87
N LEU A 109 15.07 2.33 -4.97
CA LEU A 109 15.94 3.38 -4.45
C LEU A 109 16.76 2.87 -3.26
N PHE A 110 16.14 2.61 -2.11
CA PHE A 110 16.86 2.27 -0.88
C PHE A 110 17.70 0.98 -0.99
N ARG A 111 17.21 -0.05 -1.70
CA ARG A 111 17.95 -1.32 -1.90
C ARG A 111 18.69 -1.41 -3.24
N SER A 112 18.55 -0.41 -4.11
CA SER A 112 19.14 -0.40 -5.45
C SER A 112 18.81 -1.66 -6.26
N GLU A 113 17.61 -2.23 -6.07
CA GLU A 113 17.16 -3.38 -6.86
C GLU A 113 16.81 -2.94 -8.28
N SER A 114 17.33 -3.68 -9.28
CA SER A 114 16.96 -3.47 -10.69
C SER A 114 15.60 -4.12 -10.97
N LEU A 115 14.55 -3.32 -10.94
CA LEU A 115 13.16 -3.73 -11.12
C LEU A 115 12.48 -2.83 -12.14
N ASP A 116 11.60 -3.42 -12.95
CA ASP A 116 10.73 -2.64 -13.82
C ASP A 116 9.76 -1.77 -12.99
N THR A 117 9.50 -0.56 -13.48
CA THR A 117 8.50 0.33 -12.88
C THR A 117 7.10 -0.24 -13.08
N LEU A 118 6.29 -0.19 -12.02
CA LEU A 118 4.89 -0.58 -12.11
C LEU A 118 4.06 0.52 -12.77
N TYR A 119 3.14 0.14 -13.65
CA TYR A 119 2.08 1.00 -14.18
C TYR A 119 2.56 2.32 -14.80
N SER A 120 3.79 2.38 -15.31
CA SER A 120 4.29 3.54 -16.03
C SER A 120 5.43 3.16 -16.97
N THR A 121 5.57 3.91 -18.05
CA THR A 121 6.77 3.91 -18.92
C THR A 121 7.40 5.31 -18.89
N PRO A 122 8.63 5.50 -19.40
CA PRO A 122 9.23 6.83 -19.49
C PRO A 122 8.32 7.85 -20.22
N GLU A 123 7.53 7.39 -21.18
CA GLU A 123 6.59 8.20 -21.99
C GLU A 123 5.23 8.38 -21.32
N ARG A 124 4.86 7.51 -20.37
CA ARG A 124 3.55 7.50 -19.70
C ARG A 124 3.72 7.39 -18.18
N ARG A 125 4.13 8.48 -17.54
CA ARG A 125 4.43 8.51 -16.10
C ARG A 125 3.21 8.34 -15.19
N ASP A 126 2.04 8.77 -15.68
CA ASP A 126 0.77 8.78 -14.94
C ASP A 126 -0.20 7.65 -15.38
N ALA A 127 0.32 6.61 -16.05
CA ALA A 127 -0.49 5.49 -16.53
C ALA A 127 -1.16 4.68 -15.41
N ASP A 128 -0.73 4.84 -14.15
CA ASP A 128 -1.41 4.38 -12.95
C ASP A 128 -2.80 4.99 -12.76
N PHE A 129 -3.06 6.17 -13.32
CA PHE A 129 -4.37 6.83 -13.29
C PHE A 129 -5.10 6.83 -14.64
N ASP A 130 -4.37 6.74 -15.76
CA ASP A 130 -4.97 6.87 -17.10
C ASP A 130 -5.54 5.55 -17.66
N ASP A 131 -4.93 4.40 -17.35
CA ASP A 131 -5.27 3.11 -17.96
C ASP A 131 -6.09 2.22 -17.01
N ILE A 132 -7.13 2.76 -16.38
CA ILE A 132 -7.93 2.05 -15.38
C ILE A 132 -8.89 1.05 -16.03
N ASP A 133 -8.85 -0.21 -15.59
CA ASP A 133 -9.77 -1.27 -15.98
C ASP A 133 -10.35 -1.94 -14.73
N PRO A 134 -11.68 -1.92 -14.50
CA PRO A 134 -12.31 -2.67 -13.41
C PRO A 134 -11.87 -4.14 -13.35
N ALA A 135 -11.61 -4.79 -14.50
CA ALA A 135 -11.19 -6.19 -14.54
C ALA A 135 -9.82 -6.43 -13.88
N SER A 136 -8.96 -5.40 -13.74
CA SER A 136 -7.67 -5.51 -13.06
C SER A 136 -7.76 -5.30 -11.54
N ALA A 137 -8.91 -4.85 -11.02
CA ALA A 137 -9.04 -4.37 -9.64
C ALA A 137 -8.53 -5.37 -8.58
N GLN A 138 -8.89 -6.64 -8.71
CA GLN A 138 -8.43 -7.68 -7.78
C GLN A 138 -6.91 -7.88 -7.85
N GLY A 139 -6.36 -7.89 -9.06
CA GLY A 139 -4.93 -8.07 -9.30
C GLY A 139 -4.10 -6.90 -8.79
N ASP A 140 -4.55 -5.68 -9.03
CA ASP A 140 -3.88 -4.46 -8.59
C ASP A 140 -3.96 -4.28 -7.07
N TYR A 141 -5.10 -4.63 -6.45
CA TYR A 141 -5.21 -4.69 -5.00
C TYR A 141 -4.20 -5.68 -4.41
N ALA A 142 -4.15 -6.90 -4.96
CA ALA A 142 -3.20 -7.91 -4.52
C ALA A 142 -1.74 -7.46 -4.72
N ARG A 143 -1.46 -6.74 -5.81
CA ARG A 143 -0.13 -6.15 -6.08
C ARG A 143 0.28 -5.13 -5.02
N LEU A 144 -0.60 -4.22 -4.59
CA LEU A 144 -0.27 -3.28 -3.53
C LEU A 144 0.04 -4.00 -2.21
N VAL A 145 -0.74 -5.02 -1.86
CA VAL A 145 -0.48 -5.85 -0.67
C VAL A 145 0.88 -6.56 -0.79
N GLU A 146 1.19 -7.13 -1.95
CA GLU A 146 2.47 -7.77 -2.22
C GLU A 146 3.65 -6.80 -2.09
N GLU A 147 3.59 -5.63 -2.74
CA GLU A 147 4.68 -4.64 -2.68
C GLU A 147 4.85 -4.07 -1.27
N THR A 148 3.78 -3.93 -0.49
CA THR A 148 3.86 -3.56 0.93
C THR A 148 4.67 -4.57 1.74
N GLU A 149 4.44 -5.87 1.53
CA GLU A 149 5.17 -6.92 2.23
C GLU A 149 6.62 -7.04 1.76
N LEU A 150 6.87 -6.90 0.46
CA LEU A 150 8.22 -6.85 -0.10
C LEU A 150 9.00 -5.64 0.42
N ALA A 151 8.37 -4.48 0.55
CA ALA A 151 8.96 -3.30 1.18
C ALA A 151 9.34 -3.56 2.64
N ARG A 152 8.48 -4.21 3.44
CA ARG A 152 8.82 -4.61 4.81
C ARG A 152 10.03 -5.53 4.85
N GLN A 153 10.08 -6.52 3.97
CA GLN A 153 11.16 -7.50 3.90
C GLN A 153 12.49 -6.84 3.51
N ALA A 154 12.45 -5.95 2.54
CA ALA A 154 13.61 -5.19 2.04
C ALA A 154 14.34 -4.42 3.16
N VAL A 155 13.61 -3.96 4.18
CA VAL A 155 14.15 -3.12 5.26
C VAL A 155 14.13 -3.78 6.63
N ALA A 156 13.79 -5.06 6.73
CA ALA A 156 13.59 -5.76 8.00
C ALA A 156 14.84 -5.78 8.89
N ALA A 157 16.03 -5.78 8.29
CA ALA A 157 17.32 -5.78 8.98
C ALA A 157 18.04 -4.41 8.93
N ALA A 158 17.41 -3.39 8.35
CA ALA A 158 18.01 -2.07 8.17
C ALA A 158 17.77 -1.16 9.38
N SER A 159 18.75 -0.28 9.65
CA SER A 159 18.61 0.84 10.57
C SER A 159 17.92 2.01 9.88
N MET A 160 17.21 2.84 10.65
CA MET A 160 16.65 4.11 10.15
C MET A 160 17.75 5.09 9.70
N ASP A 161 18.98 4.90 10.19
CA ASP A 161 20.15 5.70 9.82
C ASP A 161 20.91 5.16 8.61
N ASP A 162 20.54 3.99 8.08
CA ASP A 162 21.17 3.45 6.87
C ASP A 162 20.90 4.39 5.69
N THR A 163 21.94 4.69 4.91
CA THR A 163 21.88 5.65 3.81
C THR A 163 21.96 4.98 2.44
N PHE A 164 21.47 5.70 1.44
CA PHE A 164 21.60 5.39 0.02
C PHE A 164 21.81 6.68 -0.76
N THR A 165 22.27 6.55 -2.00
CA THR A 165 22.54 7.69 -2.89
C THR A 165 21.54 7.68 -4.04
N PHE A 166 20.92 8.83 -4.32
CA PHE A 166 20.06 9.03 -5.48
C PHE A 166 20.90 9.08 -6.77
N PRO A 167 20.28 8.93 -7.96
CA PRO A 167 20.99 9.05 -9.23
C PRO A 167 21.66 10.41 -9.48
N ASP A 168 21.25 11.46 -8.79
CA ASP A 168 21.80 12.82 -8.85
C ASP A 168 22.84 13.11 -7.74
N GLU A 169 23.35 12.06 -7.09
CA GLU A 169 24.41 12.08 -6.06
C GLU A 169 24.00 12.62 -4.68
N ASP A 170 22.73 12.97 -4.48
CA ASP A 170 22.21 13.31 -3.16
C ASP A 170 22.10 12.07 -2.26
N VAL A 171 22.38 12.22 -0.96
CA VAL A 171 22.34 11.13 0.02
C VAL A 171 21.11 11.26 0.91
N ALA A 172 20.35 10.17 1.04
CA ALA A 172 19.21 10.08 1.94
C ALA A 172 19.31 8.85 2.86
N SER A 173 18.55 8.88 3.97
CA SER A 173 18.46 7.78 4.92
C SER A 173 17.16 6.99 4.75
N LEU A 174 17.11 5.76 5.29
CA LEU A 174 15.87 5.01 5.39
C LEU A 174 14.79 5.80 6.17
N ARG A 175 15.18 6.57 7.18
CA ARG A 175 14.26 7.49 7.88
C ARG A 175 13.59 8.47 6.93
N TYR A 176 14.35 9.06 6.01
CA TYR A 176 13.78 9.95 4.99
C TYR A 176 12.77 9.20 4.12
N VAL A 177 13.06 7.96 3.71
CA VAL A 177 12.13 7.12 2.95
C VAL A 177 10.80 6.93 3.71
N TYR A 178 10.85 6.57 4.99
CA TYR A 178 9.62 6.43 5.80
C TYR A 178 8.81 7.73 5.89
N LEU A 179 9.48 8.87 6.09
CA LEU A 179 8.83 10.18 6.13
C LEU A 179 8.16 10.52 4.80
N GLN A 180 8.83 10.28 3.67
CA GLN A 180 8.27 10.47 2.34
C GLN A 180 7.06 9.56 2.11
N MET A 181 7.16 8.27 2.44
CA MET A 181 6.05 7.32 2.29
C MET A 181 4.84 7.71 3.15
N ILE A 182 5.05 8.16 4.39
CA ILE A 182 3.97 8.66 5.24
C ILE A 182 3.30 9.89 4.59
N ALA A 183 4.08 10.83 4.07
CA ALA A 183 3.55 12.01 3.39
C ALA A 183 2.76 11.64 2.13
N GLU A 184 3.26 10.71 1.32
CA GLU A 184 2.59 10.18 0.13
C GLU A 184 1.24 9.56 0.49
N TYR A 185 1.20 8.63 1.44
CA TYR A 185 -0.06 8.03 1.87
C TYR A 185 -1.00 9.06 2.53
N ALA A 186 -0.50 9.97 3.36
CA ALA A 186 -1.36 10.96 4.02
C ALA A 186 -2.07 11.84 2.98
N ARG A 187 -1.33 12.32 1.97
CA ARG A 187 -1.87 13.08 0.84
C ARG A 187 -2.93 12.27 0.07
N HIS A 188 -2.62 11.02 -0.26
CA HIS A 188 -3.51 10.18 -1.06
C HIS A 188 -4.71 9.62 -0.29
N ASN A 189 -4.60 9.42 1.03
CA ASN A 189 -5.73 9.07 1.87
C ASN A 189 -6.76 10.21 1.94
N GLY A 190 -6.31 11.47 1.92
CA GLY A 190 -7.21 12.62 1.78
C GLY A 190 -7.99 12.60 0.45
N HIS A 191 -7.34 12.23 -0.66
CA HIS A 191 -8.06 12.01 -1.93
C HIS A 191 -9.03 10.82 -1.84
N ALA A 192 -8.60 9.70 -1.23
CA ALA A 192 -9.43 8.51 -1.08
C ALA A 192 -10.70 8.79 -0.27
N ASP A 193 -10.66 9.67 0.73
CA ASP A 193 -11.85 10.11 1.48
C ASP A 193 -12.88 10.80 0.58
N LEU A 194 -12.45 11.76 -0.25
CA LEU A 194 -13.34 12.47 -1.16
C LEU A 194 -13.91 11.54 -2.23
N LEU A 195 -13.09 10.64 -2.77
CA LEU A 195 -13.51 9.65 -3.75
C LEU A 195 -14.53 8.70 -3.15
N ARG A 196 -14.27 8.15 -1.96
CA ARG A 196 -15.17 7.23 -1.27
C ARG A 196 -16.53 7.89 -1.02
N GLN A 197 -16.52 9.11 -0.47
CA GLN A 197 -17.75 9.87 -0.23
C GLN A 197 -18.55 10.11 -1.51
N ALA A 198 -17.88 10.38 -2.63
CA ALA A 198 -18.55 10.60 -3.92
C ALA A 198 -19.09 9.30 -4.55
N ILE A 199 -18.56 8.14 -4.18
CA ILE A 199 -19.00 6.83 -4.67
C ILE A 199 -20.26 6.34 -3.95
N ASP A 200 -20.26 6.32 -2.60
CA ASP A 200 -21.33 5.69 -1.82
C ASP A 200 -21.81 6.53 -0.62
N GLY A 201 -21.31 7.76 -0.46
CA GLY A 201 -21.67 8.64 0.64
C GLY A 201 -21.02 8.29 1.98
N ALA A 202 -20.22 7.22 2.06
CA ALA A 202 -19.47 6.90 3.27
C ALA A 202 -18.46 8.03 3.55
N ARG A 203 -18.49 8.54 4.78
CA ARG A 203 -17.63 9.64 5.20
C ARG A 203 -16.27 9.13 5.69
N GLY A 204 -15.32 10.06 5.71
CA GLY A 204 -13.92 9.85 6.06
C GLY A 204 -13.67 9.19 7.43
N VAL A 205 -12.40 8.87 7.68
CA VAL A 205 -11.93 8.33 8.96
C VAL A 205 -12.19 9.32 10.09
#